data_AF-A0A0F8VZ39-F1
#
_entry.id   AF-A0A0F8VZ39-F1
#
_cell.length_a   1.000
_cell.length_b   1.000
_cell.length_c   1.000
_cell.angle_alpha   90.00
_cell.angle_beta   90.00
_cell.angle_gamma   90.00
#
_symmetry.space_group_name_H-M   'P 1'
#
loop_
_entity.id
_entity.type
_entity.pdbx_description
1 polymer ?
#
loop_
_entity_poly.entity_id
_entity_poly.type
_entity_poly.pdbx_seq_one_letter_code
_entity_poly.pdbx_strand_id
1 'polypeptide(L)'
;EYVEEQLEKQGLNLADIDLDFDGAVQTSKGDVKVKSIFRLYRELIEHYAPKVAEEITGIPAGSIRRFARDIAASEAVSFICGMGMNMYFHNDLINRSYFVVASLTGNVGKPGGNVGSYAGNYKAPVFNGLPSYVAEDPFDQTLDPTVDGEKIKKKMYMHFESIHFWAHGDSPLIVNTPKEGRVVLTEKHHLPSPSKVVWTNNANQIGNAKWAYDIIKNVLPGHELHVATDYEWCMNCEYADVVFPVDSWVEFAHPDMTASCTNPFLQIFPKGGIKRIHDTRHDIEIYAGVAKALTKLTGDKRFEQHYKFVDDDRVDVYMQRILDASGAFRGYKVKEIMD
;
A
#
# COMPACT_ATOMS: atom_id res chain seq x y z
N GLU A 1 4.78 23.45 -14.66
CA GLU A 1 6.10 23.90 -14.16
C GLU A 1 7.27 23.33 -14.96
N TYR A 2 7.76 22.10 -14.75
CA TYR A 2 8.97 21.64 -15.47
C TYR A 2 8.83 21.60 -17.00
N VAL A 3 7.71 21.09 -17.54
CA VAL A 3 7.49 21.01 -19.00
C VAL A 3 7.39 22.40 -19.62
N GLU A 4 6.65 23.31 -19.00
CA GLU A 4 6.49 24.69 -19.45
C GLU A 4 7.84 25.42 -19.46
N GLU A 5 8.65 25.28 -18.41
CA GLU A 5 9.99 25.88 -18.33
C GLU A 5 10.91 25.38 -19.46
N GLN A 6 10.81 24.10 -19.83
CA GLN A 6 11.59 23.54 -20.94
C GLN A 6 11.11 24.02 -22.31
N LEU A 7 9.80 24.20 -22.49
CA LEU A 7 9.23 24.75 -23.72
C LEU A 7 9.60 26.23 -23.87
N GLU A 8 9.52 27.02 -22.80
CA GLU A 8 9.88 28.43 -22.80
C GLU A 8 11.33 28.67 -23.21
N LYS A 9 12.27 27.82 -22.76
CA LYS A 9 13.68 27.86 -23.19
C LYS A 9 13.85 27.69 -24.71
N GLN A 10 12.87 27.10 -25.38
CA GLN A 10 12.84 26.90 -26.84
C GLN A 10 11.91 27.91 -27.54
N GLY A 11 11.35 28.89 -26.81
CA GLY A 11 10.38 29.84 -27.36
C GLY A 11 9.02 29.24 -27.67
N LEU A 12 8.69 28.10 -27.04
CA LEU A 12 7.44 27.37 -27.20
C LEU A 12 6.59 27.46 -25.93
N ASN A 13 5.31 27.12 -26.05
CA ASN A 13 4.36 26.97 -24.93
C ASN A 13 3.50 25.70 -25.13
N LEU A 14 2.63 25.39 -24.16
CA LEU A 14 1.81 24.17 -24.22
C LEU A 14 0.87 24.11 -25.44
N ALA A 15 0.43 25.26 -25.98
CA ALA A 15 -0.42 25.30 -27.16
C ALA A 15 0.32 24.93 -28.45
N ASP A 16 1.65 24.96 -28.44
CA ASP A 16 2.48 24.55 -29.57
C ASP A 16 2.64 23.02 -29.65
N ILE A 17 2.16 22.28 -28.65
CA ILE A 17 2.21 20.81 -28.65
C ILE A 17 1.13 20.26 -29.58
N ASP A 18 1.57 19.63 -30.68
CA ASP A 18 0.69 18.80 -31.50
C ASP A 18 0.45 17.45 -30.83
N LEU A 19 -0.69 17.33 -30.15
CA LEU A 19 -1.10 16.09 -29.51
C LEU A 19 -1.50 15.01 -30.53
N ASP A 20 -1.89 15.33 -31.77
CA ASP A 20 -2.36 14.36 -32.77
C ASP A 20 -1.30 14.05 -33.85
N PHE A 21 -0.02 14.19 -33.51
CA PHE A 21 1.08 14.02 -34.45
C PHE A 21 1.16 12.61 -35.06
N ASP A 22 1.23 12.54 -36.39
CA ASP A 22 1.53 11.36 -37.20
C ASP A 22 2.49 11.78 -38.33
N GLY A 23 3.77 11.41 -38.22
CA GLY A 23 4.79 11.95 -39.10
C GLY A 23 6.15 11.29 -38.94
N ALA A 24 7.18 11.94 -39.46
CA ALA A 24 8.56 11.51 -39.30
C ALA A 24 9.31 12.47 -38.37
N VAL A 25 10.15 11.91 -37.50
CA VAL A 25 11.09 12.66 -36.67
C VAL A 25 12.51 12.26 -37.02
N GLN A 26 13.39 13.25 -37.10
CA GLN A 26 14.80 13.01 -37.35
C GLN A 26 15.48 12.51 -36.07
N THR A 27 16.20 11.39 -36.16
CA THR A 27 17.02 10.85 -35.06
C THR A 27 18.49 10.84 -35.45
N SER A 28 19.38 10.55 -34.51
CA SER A 28 20.81 10.36 -34.80
C SER A 28 21.09 9.20 -35.77
N LYS A 29 20.10 8.34 -36.05
CA LYS A 29 20.18 7.21 -36.99
C LYS A 29 19.37 7.42 -38.28
N GLY A 30 18.87 8.63 -38.51
CA GLY A 30 18.00 8.98 -39.63
C GLY A 30 16.54 9.14 -39.25
N ASP A 31 15.69 9.30 -40.25
CA ASP A 31 14.26 9.60 -40.05
C ASP A 31 13.48 8.35 -39.65
N VAL A 32 12.66 8.48 -38.61
CA VAL A 32 11.79 7.42 -38.11
C VAL A 32 10.35 7.92 -38.11
N LYS A 33 9.44 7.08 -38.62
CA LYS A 33 8.00 7.35 -38.52
C LYS A 33 7.52 7.11 -37.10
N VAL A 34 6.81 8.09 -36.54
CA VAL A 34 6.27 8.04 -35.19
C VAL A 34 4.86 8.59 -35.18
N LYS A 35 4.08 8.11 -34.20
CA LYS A 35 2.78 8.66 -33.84
C LYS A 35 2.81 9.08 -32.38
N SER A 36 2.11 10.15 -32.04
CA SER A 36 1.92 10.51 -30.64
C SER A 36 1.08 9.44 -29.92
N ILE A 37 1.20 9.39 -28.59
CA ILE A 37 0.38 8.49 -27.77
C ILE A 37 -1.11 8.82 -27.93
N PHE A 38 -1.46 10.10 -28.00
CA PHE A 38 -2.85 10.52 -28.16
C PHE A 38 -3.42 10.13 -29.53
N ARG A 39 -2.63 10.22 -30.61
CA ARG A 39 -3.01 9.70 -31.94
C ARG A 39 -3.31 8.20 -31.90
N LEU A 40 -2.42 7.41 -31.28
CA LEU A 40 -2.62 5.98 -31.11
C LEU A 40 -3.87 5.67 -30.27
N TYR A 41 -4.13 6.47 -29.23
CA TYR A 41 -5.32 6.31 -28.40
C TYR A 41 -6.60 6.63 -29.18
N ARG A 42 -6.58 7.65 -30.04
CA ARG A 42 -7.69 7.97 -30.95
C ARG A 42 -8.01 6.82 -31.89
N GLU A 43 -6.99 6.24 -32.52
CA GLU A 43 -7.14 5.08 -33.40
C GLU A 43 -7.73 3.87 -32.62
N LEU A 44 -7.27 3.64 -31.39
CA LEU A 44 -7.80 2.58 -30.53
C LEU A 44 -9.30 2.78 -30.21
N ILE A 45 -9.72 3.99 -29.81
CA ILE A 45 -11.10 4.24 -29.38
C ILE A 45 -12.13 4.18 -30.52
N GLU A 46 -11.70 4.21 -31.79
CA GLU A 46 -12.60 4.00 -32.94
C GLU A 46 -13.30 2.64 -32.87
N HIS A 47 -12.64 1.63 -32.28
CA HIS A 47 -13.21 0.31 -32.04
C HIS A 47 -14.23 0.27 -30.89
N TYR A 48 -14.35 1.34 -30.11
CA TYR A 48 -15.20 1.44 -28.91
C TYR A 48 -16.31 2.48 -29.08
N ALA A 49 -16.82 2.65 -30.30
CA ALA A 49 -17.95 3.52 -30.57
C ALA A 49 -19.14 3.20 -29.63
N PRO A 50 -19.98 4.18 -29.25
CA PRO A 50 -21.05 3.98 -28.27
C PRO A 50 -22.01 2.80 -28.55
N LYS A 51 -22.20 2.44 -29.83
CA LYS A 51 -23.02 1.28 -30.20
C LYS A 51 -22.35 -0.05 -29.83
N VAL A 52 -21.03 -0.16 -30.01
CA VAL A 52 -20.25 -1.33 -29.58
C VAL A 52 -20.28 -1.43 -28.05
N ALA A 53 -20.14 -0.30 -27.35
CA ALA A 53 -20.24 -0.28 -25.89
C ALA A 53 -21.64 -0.70 -25.38
N GLU A 54 -22.72 -0.31 -26.09
CA GLU A 54 -24.08 -0.76 -25.79
C GLU A 54 -24.24 -2.27 -25.92
N GLU A 55 -23.67 -2.87 -26.97
CA GLU A 55 -23.71 -4.33 -27.18
C GLU A 55 -22.98 -5.10 -26.05
N ILE A 56 -21.89 -4.55 -25.53
CA ILE A 56 -21.10 -5.17 -24.44
C ILE A 56 -21.75 -4.97 -23.07
N THR A 57 -22.24 -3.76 -22.79
CA THR A 57 -22.64 -3.34 -21.42
C THR A 57 -24.15 -3.38 -21.20
N GLY A 58 -24.95 -3.40 -22.27
CA GLY A 58 -26.40 -3.20 -22.22
C GLY A 58 -26.84 -1.76 -21.95
N ILE A 59 -25.90 -0.80 -21.79
CA ILE A 59 -26.22 0.61 -21.56
C ILE A 59 -26.54 1.28 -22.90
N PRO A 60 -27.71 1.91 -23.07
CA PRO A 60 -28.06 2.55 -24.34
C PRO A 60 -27.01 3.57 -24.81
N ALA A 61 -26.60 3.51 -26.07
CA ALA A 61 -25.59 4.38 -26.65
C ALA A 61 -25.92 5.88 -26.49
N GLY A 62 -27.22 6.23 -26.53
CA GLY A 62 -27.69 7.58 -26.26
C GLY A 62 -27.39 8.05 -24.83
N SER A 63 -27.51 7.16 -23.84
CA SER A 63 -27.16 7.45 -22.44
C SER A 63 -25.65 7.61 -22.25
N ILE A 64 -24.83 6.77 -22.91
CA ILE A 64 -23.37 6.89 -22.89
C ILE A 64 -22.94 8.25 -23.45
N ARG A 65 -23.47 8.66 -24.61
CA ARG A 65 -23.18 9.96 -25.22
C ARG A 65 -23.60 11.14 -24.34
N ARG A 66 -24.79 11.05 -23.73
CA ARG A 66 -25.27 12.10 -22.82
C ARG A 66 -24.33 12.23 -21.63
N PHE A 67 -24.01 11.12 -20.96
CA PHE A 67 -23.12 11.12 -19.81
C PHE A 67 -21.73 11.70 -20.11
N ALA A 68 -21.13 11.34 -21.24
CA ALA A 68 -19.85 11.91 -21.67
C ALA A 68 -19.92 13.44 -21.88
N ARG A 69 -21.02 13.95 -22.45
CA ARG A 69 -21.24 15.40 -22.61
C ARG A 69 -21.48 16.09 -21.28
N ASP A 70 -22.24 15.48 -20.39
CA ASP A 70 -22.50 16.01 -19.05
C ASP A 70 -21.18 16.16 -18.27
N ILE A 71 -20.29 15.16 -18.35
CA ILE A 71 -18.94 15.24 -17.76
C ILE A 71 -18.14 16.38 -18.37
N ALA A 72 -18.10 16.49 -19.70
CA ALA A 72 -17.33 17.52 -20.39
C ALA A 72 -17.86 18.95 -20.17
N ALA A 73 -19.17 19.09 -19.92
CA ALA A 73 -19.82 20.38 -19.67
C ALA A 73 -19.78 20.79 -18.18
N SER A 74 -19.50 19.85 -17.28
CA SER A 74 -19.45 20.12 -15.84
C SER A 74 -18.21 20.91 -15.46
N GLU A 75 -18.34 21.81 -14.49
CA GLU A 75 -17.20 22.58 -13.99
C GLU A 75 -16.18 21.65 -13.30
N ALA A 76 -16.65 20.69 -12.51
CA ALA A 76 -15.81 19.71 -11.85
C ALA A 76 -16.58 18.39 -11.65
N VAL A 77 -15.88 17.27 -11.84
CA VAL A 77 -16.40 15.91 -11.68
C VAL A 77 -15.43 15.09 -10.86
N SER A 78 -15.93 14.54 -9.75
CA SER A 78 -15.22 13.56 -8.94
C SER A 78 -15.52 12.14 -9.42
N PHE A 79 -14.48 11.41 -9.79
CA PHE A 79 -14.54 10.01 -10.18
C PHE A 79 -14.24 9.15 -8.96
N ILE A 80 -15.30 8.82 -8.21
CA ILE A 80 -15.21 8.06 -6.98
C ILE A 80 -15.38 6.57 -7.29
N CYS A 81 -14.31 5.80 -7.11
CA CYS A 81 -14.31 4.36 -7.28
C CYS A 81 -14.22 3.61 -5.94
N GLY A 82 -14.66 2.36 -5.94
CA GLY A 82 -14.55 1.47 -4.78
C GLY A 82 -14.18 0.05 -5.19
N MET A 83 -14.28 -0.88 -4.26
CA MET A 83 -13.86 -2.27 -4.50
C MET A 83 -14.68 -3.02 -5.55
N GLY A 84 -15.90 -2.56 -5.82
CA GLY A 84 -16.76 -3.13 -6.87
C GLY A 84 -16.03 -3.23 -8.21
N MET A 85 -15.33 -2.19 -8.65
CA MET A 85 -14.54 -2.24 -9.88
C MET A 85 -13.09 -2.69 -9.66
N ASN A 86 -12.52 -2.41 -8.48
CA ASN A 86 -11.11 -2.69 -8.19
C ASN A 86 -10.81 -4.17 -7.90
N MET A 87 -11.82 -5.01 -7.63
CA MET A 87 -11.64 -6.44 -7.37
C MET A 87 -11.77 -7.33 -8.60
N TYR A 88 -11.73 -6.76 -9.82
CA TYR A 88 -11.68 -7.51 -11.07
C TYR A 88 -10.25 -7.71 -11.57
N PHE A 89 -10.02 -8.78 -12.33
CA PHE A 89 -8.70 -9.10 -12.90
C PHE A 89 -8.14 -7.96 -13.80
N HIS A 90 -9.02 -7.33 -14.58
CA HIS A 90 -8.67 -6.20 -15.45
C HIS A 90 -8.99 -4.82 -14.83
N ASN A 91 -8.97 -4.71 -13.50
CA ASN A 91 -9.30 -3.45 -12.83
C ASN A 91 -8.36 -2.31 -13.24
N ASP A 92 -7.11 -2.61 -13.57
CA ASP A 92 -6.12 -1.66 -14.04
C ASP A 92 -6.58 -0.97 -15.33
N LEU A 93 -7.15 -1.71 -16.27
CA LEU A 93 -7.71 -1.17 -17.52
C LEU A 93 -8.96 -0.35 -17.26
N ILE A 94 -9.86 -0.82 -16.39
CA ILE A 94 -11.04 -0.07 -15.97
C ILE A 94 -10.60 1.26 -15.34
N ASN A 95 -9.60 1.22 -14.47
CA ASN A 95 -9.07 2.37 -13.77
C ASN A 95 -8.44 3.40 -14.70
N ARG A 96 -7.60 2.93 -15.62
CA ARG A 96 -7.01 3.78 -16.65
C ARG A 96 -8.06 4.46 -17.52
N SER A 97 -9.19 3.80 -17.80
CA SER A 97 -10.24 4.35 -18.67
C SER A 97 -10.86 5.63 -18.11
N TYR A 98 -11.27 5.67 -16.84
CA TYR A 98 -11.83 6.89 -16.25
C TYR A 98 -10.75 7.92 -15.89
N PHE A 99 -9.52 7.49 -15.61
CA PHE A 99 -8.39 8.42 -15.48
C PHE A 99 -8.14 9.20 -16.76
N VAL A 100 -8.24 8.56 -17.93
CA VAL A 100 -8.14 9.24 -19.22
C VAL A 100 -9.27 10.25 -19.37
N VAL A 101 -10.51 9.88 -19.08
CA VAL A 101 -11.65 10.81 -19.14
C VAL A 101 -11.45 12.01 -18.20
N ALA A 102 -11.04 11.77 -16.95
CA ALA A 102 -10.77 12.82 -15.98
C ALA A 102 -9.64 13.75 -16.42
N SER A 103 -8.59 13.20 -17.05
CA SER A 103 -7.46 13.98 -17.58
C SER A 103 -7.88 14.84 -18.77
N LEU A 104 -8.64 14.28 -19.72
CA LEU A 104 -9.15 14.99 -20.90
C LEU A 104 -10.13 16.11 -20.54
N THR A 105 -10.80 15.99 -19.40
CA THR A 105 -11.78 16.98 -18.91
C THR A 105 -11.23 17.90 -17.82
N GLY A 106 -9.92 17.86 -17.56
CA GLY A 106 -9.26 18.77 -16.63
C GLY A 106 -9.70 18.60 -15.16
N ASN A 107 -10.13 17.40 -14.78
CA ASN A 107 -10.65 17.10 -13.43
C ASN A 107 -9.57 16.63 -12.44
N VAL A 108 -8.41 16.18 -12.92
CA VAL A 108 -7.31 15.71 -12.05
C VAL A 108 -6.68 16.90 -11.32
N GLY A 109 -6.59 16.82 -9.98
CA GLY A 109 -5.97 17.86 -9.15
C GLY A 109 -6.81 19.12 -8.91
N LYS A 110 -8.04 19.18 -9.41
CA LYS A 110 -8.95 20.33 -9.24
C LYS A 110 -9.86 20.15 -8.02
N PRO A 111 -10.10 21.16 -7.16
CA PRO A 111 -11.11 21.06 -6.09
C PRO A 111 -12.50 20.67 -6.64
N GLY A 112 -13.16 19.70 -6.02
CA GLY A 112 -14.44 19.14 -6.49
C GLY A 112 -14.32 18.19 -7.70
N GLY A 113 -13.18 18.22 -8.39
CA GLY A 113 -12.72 17.15 -9.26
C GLY A 113 -11.77 16.23 -8.50
N ASN A 114 -11.55 15.04 -9.03
CA ASN A 114 -10.34 14.21 -8.92
C ASN A 114 -10.71 12.79 -9.35
N VAL A 115 -9.72 11.92 -9.36
CA VAL A 115 -9.92 10.48 -9.36
C VAL A 115 -9.49 9.93 -8.01
N GLY A 116 -10.38 9.19 -7.33
CA GLY A 116 -10.13 8.70 -5.98
C GLY A 116 -10.83 7.38 -5.69
N SER A 117 -10.12 6.48 -4.99
CA SER A 117 -10.63 5.19 -4.56
C SER A 117 -10.92 5.20 -3.06
N TYR A 118 -12.12 4.78 -2.68
CA TYR A 118 -12.48 4.46 -1.31
C TYR A 118 -12.54 2.94 -1.15
N ALA A 119 -11.56 2.40 -0.43
CA ALA A 119 -11.38 0.98 -0.23
C ALA A 119 -11.02 0.70 1.23
N GLY A 120 -9.79 0.27 1.51
CA GLY A 120 -9.27 0.15 2.87
C GLY A 120 -8.77 1.47 3.42
N ASN A 121 -8.46 1.49 4.71
CA ASN A 121 -7.82 2.64 5.35
C ASN A 121 -6.30 2.60 5.07
N TYR A 122 -5.89 3.10 3.90
CA TYR A 122 -4.47 3.18 3.50
C TYR A 122 -3.76 4.28 4.29
N LYS A 123 -3.28 3.93 5.48
CA LYS A 123 -2.60 4.84 6.41
C LYS A 123 -1.15 5.15 6.02
N ALA A 124 -0.49 4.26 5.28
CA ALA A 124 0.94 4.40 4.98
C ALA A 124 1.33 5.68 4.19
N PRO A 125 0.54 6.15 3.20
CA PRO A 125 0.80 7.45 2.57
C PRO A 125 0.66 8.64 3.51
N VAL A 126 -0.20 8.52 4.54
CA VAL A 126 -0.38 9.57 5.57
C VAL A 126 0.80 9.54 6.55
N PHE A 127 1.22 8.35 6.99
CA PHE A 127 2.42 8.14 7.80
C PHE A 127 3.61 7.71 6.94
N ASN A 128 4.01 8.53 5.97
CA ASN A 128 5.10 8.19 5.06
C ASN A 128 6.49 8.07 5.74
N GLY A 129 6.58 8.39 7.03
CA GLY A 129 7.72 8.12 7.90
C GLY A 129 7.75 6.72 8.55
N LEU A 130 6.71 5.89 8.38
CA LEU A 130 6.67 4.49 8.86
C LEU A 130 7.93 3.66 8.54
N PRO A 131 8.57 3.79 7.36
CA PRO A 131 9.81 3.08 7.07
C PRO A 131 10.95 3.37 8.07
N SER A 132 10.93 4.51 8.77
CA SER A 132 11.92 4.80 9.82
C SER A 132 11.77 3.91 11.06
N TYR A 133 10.60 3.34 11.28
CA TYR A 133 10.38 2.32 12.30
C TYR A 133 10.64 0.91 11.74
N VAL A 134 10.02 0.58 10.62
CA VAL A 134 10.07 -0.77 10.03
C VAL A 134 11.48 -1.17 9.57
N ALA A 135 12.26 -0.21 9.07
CA ALA A 135 13.56 -0.47 8.48
C ALA A 135 14.75 -0.10 9.36
N GLU A 136 14.56 0.16 10.66
CA GLU A 136 15.67 0.39 11.57
C GLU A 136 16.67 -0.76 11.52
N ASP A 137 17.97 -0.45 11.42
CA ASP A 137 19.01 -1.47 11.30
C ASP A 137 19.10 -2.29 12.61
N PRO A 138 18.74 -3.59 12.60
CA PRO A 138 18.76 -4.41 13.81
C PRO A 138 20.18 -4.68 14.31
N PHE A 139 21.22 -4.39 13.51
CA PHE A 139 22.62 -4.57 13.85
C PHE A 139 23.35 -3.27 14.21
N ASP A 140 22.72 -2.11 13.97
CA ASP A 140 23.22 -0.79 14.36
C ASP A 140 22.05 0.12 14.79
N GLN A 141 21.41 -0.25 15.90
CA GLN A 141 20.17 0.35 16.39
C GLN A 141 20.37 1.78 16.92
N THR A 142 19.36 2.63 16.76
CA THR A 142 19.39 4.00 17.25
C THR A 142 18.77 4.07 18.66
N LEU A 143 19.60 3.92 19.69
CA LEU A 143 19.15 3.89 21.09
C LEU A 143 18.98 5.27 21.73
N ASP A 144 19.41 6.35 21.07
CA ASP A 144 19.21 7.72 21.54
C ASP A 144 17.77 8.17 21.21
N PRO A 145 16.92 8.46 22.22
CA PRO A 145 15.53 8.84 22.00
C PRO A 145 15.36 10.23 21.37
N THR A 146 16.43 11.03 21.27
CA THR A 146 16.38 12.41 20.74
C THR A 146 16.69 12.50 19.24
N VAL A 147 17.08 11.38 18.62
CA VAL A 147 17.38 11.34 17.19
C VAL A 147 16.11 11.50 16.37
N ASP A 148 16.15 12.47 15.46
CA ASP A 148 15.11 12.74 14.45
C ASP A 148 14.82 11.50 13.60
N GLY A 149 13.54 11.23 13.35
CA GLY A 149 13.06 10.10 12.55
C GLY A 149 13.72 9.95 11.17
N GLU A 150 14.08 11.05 10.50
CA GLU A 150 14.75 10.99 9.20
C GLU A 150 16.16 10.39 9.31
N LYS A 151 16.81 10.61 10.46
CA LYS A 151 18.20 10.23 10.74
C LYS A 151 18.35 8.85 11.38
N ILE A 152 17.26 8.12 11.58
CA ILE A 152 17.31 6.72 12.03
C ILE A 152 18.14 5.91 11.05
N LYS A 153 19.06 5.11 11.60
CA LYS A 153 19.90 4.18 10.85
C LYS A 153 19.01 3.09 10.27
N LYS A 154 18.94 3.03 8.94
CA LYS A 154 18.01 2.15 8.23
C LYS A 154 18.77 1.11 7.41
N LYS A 155 18.35 -0.14 7.53
CA LYS A 155 18.79 -1.21 6.64
C LYS A 155 17.71 -2.28 6.53
N MET A 156 17.17 -2.45 5.32
CA MET A 156 16.07 -3.38 5.11
C MET A 156 16.56 -4.82 4.99
N TYR A 157 16.14 -5.66 5.93
CA TYR A 157 16.42 -7.10 5.96
C TYR A 157 15.19 -7.97 5.67
N MET A 158 14.08 -7.33 5.26
CA MET A 158 12.84 -7.99 4.89
C MET A 158 12.52 -7.79 3.41
N HIS A 159 11.70 -8.69 2.87
CA HIS A 159 11.12 -8.58 1.55
C HIS A 159 9.60 -8.55 1.69
N PHE A 160 8.93 -7.64 0.96
CA PHE A 160 7.48 -7.57 0.96
C PHE A 160 6.92 -8.59 -0.01
N GLU A 161 6.09 -9.49 0.48
CA GLU A 161 5.41 -10.50 -0.32
C GLU A 161 3.91 -10.39 -0.14
N SER A 162 3.16 -10.65 -1.21
CA SER A 162 1.71 -10.67 -1.15
C SER A 162 1.21 -12.05 -0.73
N ILE A 163 0.15 -12.09 0.09
CA ILE A 163 -0.50 -13.33 0.56
C ILE A 163 -0.88 -14.27 -0.60
N HIS A 164 -1.19 -13.75 -1.80
CA HIS A 164 -1.52 -14.62 -2.95
C HIS A 164 -0.31 -15.38 -3.51
N PHE A 165 0.92 -14.87 -3.33
CA PHE A 165 2.13 -15.61 -3.68
C PHE A 165 2.43 -16.67 -2.63
N TRP A 166 2.29 -16.33 -1.34
CA TRP A 166 2.37 -17.30 -0.26
C TRP A 166 1.33 -18.43 -0.40
N ALA A 167 0.10 -18.09 -0.83
CA ALA A 167 -0.95 -19.06 -1.12
C ALA A 167 -0.60 -20.03 -2.27
N HIS A 168 0.39 -19.69 -3.09
CA HIS A 168 0.91 -20.55 -4.15
C HIS A 168 2.09 -21.41 -3.70
N GLY A 169 2.44 -21.37 -2.41
CA GLY A 169 3.56 -22.11 -1.82
C GLY A 169 4.90 -21.74 -2.45
N ASP A 170 5.86 -22.67 -2.41
CA ASP A 170 7.24 -22.43 -2.87
C ASP A 170 7.40 -22.54 -4.40
N SER A 171 6.30 -22.50 -5.16
CA SER A 171 6.29 -22.68 -6.61
C SER A 171 6.22 -21.36 -7.35
N PRO A 172 7.07 -21.13 -8.38
CA PRO A 172 6.95 -19.95 -9.20
C PRO A 172 5.63 -19.99 -10.00
N LEU A 173 4.94 -18.85 -10.09
CA LEU A 173 3.74 -18.73 -10.92
C LEU A 173 4.17 -18.68 -12.40
N ILE A 174 3.92 -19.77 -13.11
CA ILE A 174 4.29 -19.92 -14.53
C ILE A 174 3.02 -20.13 -15.35
N VAL A 175 2.83 -19.30 -16.37
CA VAL A 175 1.67 -19.35 -17.27
C VAL A 175 2.14 -19.54 -18.70
N ASN A 176 1.50 -20.44 -19.43
CA ASN A 176 1.71 -20.57 -20.87
C ASN A 176 0.69 -19.70 -21.61
N THR A 177 1.15 -18.66 -22.30
CA THR A 177 0.29 -17.79 -23.10
C THR A 177 0.36 -18.18 -24.58
N PRO A 178 -0.73 -17.99 -25.36
CA PRO A 178 -0.71 -18.28 -26.79
C PRO A 178 0.33 -17.47 -27.59
N LYS A 179 0.67 -16.26 -27.12
CA LYS A 179 1.56 -15.33 -27.84
C LYS A 179 3.02 -15.45 -27.41
N GLU A 180 3.27 -15.63 -26.12
CA GLU A 180 4.61 -15.54 -25.54
C GLU A 180 5.15 -16.91 -25.09
N GLY A 181 4.34 -17.96 -25.20
CA GLY A 181 4.71 -19.28 -24.71
C GLY A 181 4.83 -19.28 -23.19
N ARG A 182 5.91 -19.84 -22.65
CA ARG A 182 6.14 -19.94 -21.21
C ARG A 182 6.52 -18.59 -20.59
N VAL A 183 5.62 -17.99 -19.82
CA VAL A 183 5.83 -16.76 -19.06
C VAL A 183 5.99 -17.08 -17.58
N VAL A 184 7.04 -16.54 -16.95
CA VAL A 184 7.25 -16.64 -15.51
C VAL A 184 6.76 -15.32 -14.88
N LEU A 185 5.65 -15.36 -14.17
CA LEU A 185 5.06 -14.17 -13.53
C LEU A 185 5.75 -13.82 -12.21
N THR A 186 6.26 -14.82 -11.48
CA THR A 186 7.14 -14.63 -10.32
C THR A 186 8.58 -14.38 -10.78
N GLU A 187 8.87 -13.13 -11.12
CA GLU A 187 10.22 -12.72 -11.52
C GLU A 187 11.22 -12.76 -10.36
N LYS A 188 12.49 -12.39 -10.61
CA LYS A 188 13.59 -12.44 -9.62
C LYS A 188 13.29 -11.71 -8.30
N HIS A 189 12.42 -10.70 -8.34
CA HIS A 189 12.04 -9.90 -7.19
C HIS A 189 10.77 -10.40 -6.48
N HIS A 190 10.17 -11.50 -6.92
CA HIS A 190 8.94 -12.08 -6.37
C HIS A 190 9.04 -13.60 -6.28
N LEU A 191 10.24 -14.12 -6.01
CA LEU A 191 10.43 -15.55 -5.82
C LEU A 191 9.79 -15.96 -4.48
N PRO A 192 8.97 -17.02 -4.46
CA PRO A 192 8.45 -17.56 -3.21
C PRO A 192 9.58 -17.88 -2.25
N SER A 193 9.42 -17.48 -0.99
CA SER A 193 10.38 -17.78 0.07
C SER A 193 9.92 -19.00 0.86
N PRO A 194 10.70 -20.09 0.91
CA PRO A 194 10.35 -21.27 1.71
C PRO A 194 10.27 -20.89 3.19
N SER A 195 9.04 -20.64 3.63
CA SER A 195 8.74 -20.05 4.92
C SER A 195 8.60 -21.15 5.97
N LYS A 196 9.34 -21.01 7.08
CA LYS A 196 9.29 -21.95 8.20
C LYS A 196 8.50 -21.44 9.39
N VAL A 197 8.52 -20.13 9.59
CA VAL A 197 7.80 -19.47 10.68
C VAL A 197 6.86 -18.45 10.07
N VAL A 198 5.59 -18.52 10.43
CA VAL A 198 4.59 -17.47 10.15
C VAL A 198 4.21 -16.81 11.45
N TRP A 199 4.20 -15.48 11.47
CA TRP A 199 3.64 -14.71 12.57
C TRP A 199 2.59 -13.76 12.02
N THR A 200 1.34 -13.98 12.39
CA THR A 200 0.21 -13.13 12.01
C THR A 200 -0.16 -12.18 13.14
N ASN A 201 -0.30 -10.88 12.83
CA ASN A 201 -0.67 -9.86 13.80
C ASN A 201 -1.72 -8.91 13.22
N ASN A 202 -2.70 -8.54 14.04
CA ASN A 202 -3.72 -7.51 13.77
C ASN A 202 -4.43 -7.68 12.41
N ALA A 203 -4.56 -8.93 11.97
CA ALA A 203 -5.16 -9.29 10.69
C ALA A 203 -5.60 -10.75 10.71
N ASN A 204 -6.85 -11.02 10.36
CA ASN A 204 -7.33 -12.38 10.06
C ASN A 204 -6.95 -12.78 8.63
N GLN A 205 -5.67 -13.09 8.43
CA GLN A 205 -5.08 -13.34 7.12
C GLN A 205 -5.72 -14.56 6.42
N ILE A 206 -5.81 -15.71 7.09
CA ILE A 206 -6.39 -16.93 6.49
C ILE A 206 -7.89 -16.73 6.22
N GLY A 207 -8.63 -16.12 7.14
CA GLY A 207 -10.06 -15.90 6.97
C GLY A 207 -10.43 -14.95 5.83
N ASN A 208 -9.52 -14.06 5.44
CA ASN A 208 -9.72 -13.11 4.33
C ASN A 208 -8.96 -13.47 3.05
N ALA A 209 -8.10 -14.49 3.10
CA ALA A 209 -7.29 -14.89 1.97
C ALA A 209 -8.16 -15.45 0.85
N LYS A 210 -7.87 -15.02 -0.38
CA LYS A 210 -8.34 -15.73 -1.56
C LYS A 210 -7.61 -17.07 -1.54
N TRP A 211 -8.30 -18.15 -1.93
CA TRP A 211 -7.70 -19.48 -1.96
C TRP A 211 -7.34 -20.04 -0.56
N ALA A 212 -8.03 -19.61 0.50
CA ALA A 212 -7.77 -20.03 1.89
C ALA A 212 -7.67 -21.54 2.10
N TYR A 213 -8.46 -22.35 1.38
CA TYR A 213 -8.37 -23.82 1.48
C TYR A 213 -6.98 -24.34 1.13
N ASP A 214 -6.32 -23.77 0.12
CA ASP A 214 -5.01 -24.24 -0.33
C ASP A 214 -3.90 -23.80 0.62
N ILE A 215 -4.03 -22.58 1.17
CA ILE A 215 -3.20 -22.15 2.29
C ILE A 215 -3.27 -23.17 3.41
N ILE A 216 -4.48 -23.50 3.87
CA ILE A 216 -4.68 -24.43 5.00
C ILE A 216 -4.19 -25.84 4.66
N LYS A 217 -4.53 -26.35 3.47
CA LYS A 217 -4.34 -27.75 3.12
C LYS A 217 -2.92 -28.07 2.65
N ASN A 218 -2.28 -27.16 1.92
CA ASN A 218 -1.06 -27.42 1.17
C ASN A 218 0.12 -26.54 1.62
N VAL A 219 -0.14 -25.32 2.08
CA VAL A 219 0.93 -24.36 2.46
C VAL A 219 1.27 -24.46 3.95
N LEU A 220 0.28 -24.36 4.85
CA LEU A 220 0.50 -24.40 6.29
C LEU A 220 1.23 -25.67 6.77
N PRO A 221 0.96 -26.88 6.25
CA PRO A 221 1.69 -28.09 6.68
C PRO A 221 3.20 -28.07 6.37
N GLY A 222 3.67 -27.16 5.49
CA GLY A 222 5.08 -26.96 5.21
C GLY A 222 5.81 -26.06 6.22
N HIS A 223 5.06 -25.37 7.09
CA HIS A 223 5.58 -24.49 8.12
C HIS A 223 5.88 -25.27 9.40
N GLU A 224 6.91 -24.84 10.14
CA GLU A 224 7.35 -25.43 11.40
C GLU A 224 6.72 -24.74 12.61
N LEU A 225 6.28 -23.48 12.45
CA LEU A 225 5.64 -22.71 13.49
C LEU A 225 4.70 -21.65 12.88
N HIS A 226 3.47 -21.61 13.37
CA HIS A 226 2.53 -20.53 13.13
C HIS A 226 2.14 -19.87 14.46
N VAL A 227 2.48 -18.58 14.58
CA VAL A 227 2.12 -17.73 15.70
C VAL A 227 1.00 -16.79 15.28
N ALA A 228 -0.04 -16.67 16.10
CA ALA A 228 -1.09 -15.67 15.96
C ALA A 228 -1.07 -14.71 17.16
N THR A 229 -1.22 -13.42 16.87
CA THR A 229 -1.42 -12.33 17.83
C THR A 229 -2.74 -11.67 17.50
N ASP A 230 -3.74 -11.84 18.37
CA ASP A 230 -5.09 -11.33 18.17
C ASP A 230 -5.82 -11.16 19.51
N TYR A 231 -6.83 -10.29 19.54
CA TYR A 231 -7.70 -10.08 20.71
C TYR A 231 -9.04 -10.82 20.54
N GLU A 232 -9.36 -11.23 19.30
CA GLU A 232 -10.49 -12.10 18.97
C GLU A 232 -9.98 -13.45 18.44
N TRP A 233 -10.68 -14.54 18.79
CA TRP A 233 -10.37 -15.86 18.24
C TRP A 233 -10.78 -15.95 16.77
N CYS A 234 -9.86 -15.65 15.87
CA CYS A 234 -10.09 -15.64 14.43
C CYS A 234 -9.54 -16.91 13.74
N MET A 235 -9.68 -17.01 12.41
CA MET A 235 -9.21 -18.18 11.66
C MET A 235 -7.69 -18.37 11.73
N ASN A 236 -6.92 -17.30 11.95
CA ASN A 236 -5.49 -17.45 12.22
C ASN A 236 -5.23 -18.18 13.54
N CYS A 237 -5.98 -17.86 14.60
CA CYS A 237 -5.87 -18.54 15.89
C CYS A 237 -6.21 -20.02 15.77
N GLU A 238 -7.24 -20.36 14.99
CA GLU A 238 -7.67 -21.74 14.79
C GLU A 238 -6.60 -22.65 14.17
N TYR A 239 -5.73 -22.08 13.34
CA TYR A 239 -4.66 -22.80 12.64
C TYR A 239 -3.25 -22.45 13.16
N ALA A 240 -3.14 -21.77 14.30
CA ALA A 240 -1.85 -21.41 14.91
C ALA A 240 -1.40 -22.48 15.91
N ASP A 241 -0.08 -22.66 16.03
CA ASP A 241 0.52 -23.49 17.08
C ASP A 241 0.57 -22.72 18.42
N VAL A 242 0.74 -21.39 18.34
CA VAL A 242 0.81 -20.50 19.50
C VAL A 242 -0.06 -19.28 19.24
N VAL A 243 -0.92 -18.96 20.22
CA VAL A 243 -1.74 -17.74 20.20
C VAL A 243 -1.33 -16.86 21.38
N PHE A 244 -0.96 -15.62 21.10
CA PHE A 244 -0.72 -14.59 22.11
C PHE A 244 -1.93 -13.66 22.21
N PRO A 245 -2.56 -13.50 23.39
CA PRO A 245 -3.69 -12.60 23.58
C PRO A 245 -3.21 -11.15 23.63
N VAL A 246 -3.73 -10.31 22.73
CA VAL A 246 -3.38 -8.88 22.65
C VAL A 246 -4.44 -8.00 23.33
N ASP A 247 -4.04 -6.81 23.75
CA ASP A 247 -4.96 -5.81 24.31
C ASP A 247 -6.04 -5.42 23.27
N SER A 248 -7.29 -5.24 23.72
CA SER A 248 -8.26 -4.49 22.90
C SER A 248 -7.87 -3.01 22.85
N TRP A 249 -8.39 -2.27 21.86
CA TRP A 249 -8.01 -0.85 21.66
C TRP A 249 -8.33 0.06 22.85
N VAL A 250 -9.25 -0.34 23.73
CA VAL A 250 -9.59 0.40 24.95
C VAL A 250 -8.71 0.01 26.16
N GLU A 251 -7.91 -1.05 26.04
CA GLU A 251 -7.03 -1.60 27.08
C GLU A 251 -5.55 -1.27 26.86
N PHE A 252 -5.22 -0.51 25.81
CA PHE A 252 -3.84 -0.18 25.44
C PHE A 252 -3.04 0.38 26.63
N ALA A 253 -1.99 -0.35 27.00
CA ALA A 253 -1.05 0.05 28.05
C ALA A 253 0.06 0.99 27.57
N HIS A 254 0.28 1.05 26.25
CA HIS A 254 1.21 1.95 25.57
C HIS A 254 0.43 2.88 24.63
N PRO A 255 0.93 4.09 24.34
CA PRO A 255 0.28 4.96 23.37
C PRO A 255 0.34 4.36 21.96
N ASP A 256 -0.69 4.63 21.18
CA ASP A 256 -0.78 4.30 19.75
C ASP A 256 -1.35 5.49 18.97
N MET A 257 -1.25 5.50 17.65
CA MET A 257 -1.79 6.56 16.81
C MET A 257 -2.38 6.05 15.52
N THR A 258 -3.34 6.80 15.00
CA THR A 258 -3.99 6.48 13.74
C THR A 258 -4.44 7.71 12.97
N ALA A 259 -4.72 7.51 11.70
CA ALA A 259 -5.24 8.53 10.82
C ALA A 259 -6.12 7.86 9.76
N SER A 260 -6.73 8.67 8.90
CA SER A 260 -7.50 8.20 7.76
C SER A 260 -7.14 8.95 6.50
N CYS A 261 -7.28 8.32 5.34
CA CYS A 261 -7.27 9.03 4.06
C CYS A 261 -8.59 9.78 3.78
N THR A 262 -9.62 9.57 4.61
CA THR A 262 -10.96 10.17 4.44
C THR A 262 -11.16 11.45 5.24
N ASN A 263 -10.25 11.79 6.14
CA ASN A 263 -10.27 13.01 6.94
C ASN A 263 -8.84 13.48 7.27
N PRO A 264 -8.63 14.76 7.57
CA PRO A 264 -7.29 15.31 7.80
C PRO A 264 -6.84 15.21 9.26
N PHE A 265 -7.35 14.27 10.07
CA PHE A 265 -7.06 14.22 11.50
C PHE A 265 -6.05 13.12 11.85
N LEU A 266 -5.03 13.51 12.61
CA LEU A 266 -4.21 12.59 13.41
C LEU A 266 -4.96 12.32 14.73
N GLN A 267 -5.12 11.05 15.06
CA GLN A 267 -5.72 10.59 16.31
C GLN A 267 -4.66 9.86 17.11
N ILE A 268 -4.50 10.20 18.38
CA ILE A 268 -3.60 9.49 19.30
C ILE A 268 -4.44 8.85 20.40
N PHE A 269 -4.16 7.58 20.67
CA PHE A 269 -4.68 6.84 21.81
C PHE A 269 -3.67 6.98 22.93
N PRO A 270 -3.91 7.84 23.93
CA PRO A 270 -2.99 8.00 25.05
C PRO A 270 -3.01 6.75 25.93
N LYS A 271 -1.97 6.61 26.75
CA LYS A 271 -1.92 5.58 27.80
C LYS A 271 -3.08 5.77 28.79
N GLY A 272 -3.65 4.66 29.27
CA GLY A 272 -4.57 4.69 30.41
C GLY A 272 -6.05 4.65 30.06
N GLY A 273 -6.43 3.80 29.11
CA GLY A 273 -7.83 3.39 28.92
C GLY A 273 -8.37 2.58 30.12
N ILE A 274 -9.16 1.53 29.85
CA ILE A 274 -9.59 0.63 30.91
C ILE A 274 -8.43 -0.30 31.33
N LYS A 275 -8.50 -0.84 32.55
CA LYS A 275 -7.56 -1.89 32.96
C LYS A 275 -7.78 -3.14 32.12
N ARG A 276 -6.70 -3.82 31.74
CA ARG A 276 -6.74 -5.15 31.11
C ARG A 276 -7.64 -6.08 31.90
N ILE A 277 -8.60 -6.69 31.22
CA ILE A 277 -9.55 -7.63 31.83
C ILE A 277 -8.89 -9.01 32.00
N HIS A 278 -7.95 -9.36 31.12
CA HIS A 278 -7.24 -10.62 31.08
C HIS A 278 -5.72 -10.43 31.12
N ASP A 279 -4.96 -11.51 31.05
CA ASP A 279 -3.49 -11.46 30.96
C ASP A 279 -3.02 -11.11 29.52
N THR A 280 -3.68 -10.15 28.89
CA THR A 280 -3.33 -9.62 27.58
C THR A 280 -2.09 -8.75 27.67
N ARG A 281 -1.46 -8.53 26.53
CA ARG A 281 -0.31 -7.64 26.38
C ARG A 281 -0.50 -6.75 25.15
N HIS A 282 0.10 -5.58 25.16
CA HIS A 282 0.10 -4.75 23.96
C HIS A 282 0.94 -5.45 22.87
N ASP A 283 0.62 -5.28 21.59
CA ASP A 283 1.34 -5.95 20.48
C ASP A 283 2.86 -5.84 20.62
N ILE A 284 3.35 -4.61 20.85
CA ILE A 284 4.77 -4.30 21.04
C ILE A 284 5.41 -4.98 22.26
N GLU A 285 4.64 -5.25 23.33
CA GLU A 285 5.14 -5.96 24.52
C GLU A 285 5.35 -7.45 24.23
N ILE A 286 4.51 -8.05 23.38
CA ILE A 286 4.67 -9.44 22.97
C ILE A 286 5.96 -9.60 22.18
N TYR A 287 6.21 -8.71 21.21
CA TYR A 287 7.46 -8.70 20.46
C TYR A 287 8.68 -8.47 21.36
N ALA A 288 8.61 -7.52 22.30
CA ALA A 288 9.66 -7.28 23.28
C ALA A 288 9.92 -8.52 24.18
N GLY A 289 8.87 -9.20 24.60
CA GLY A 289 8.95 -10.43 25.40
C GLY A 289 9.64 -11.58 24.64
N VAL A 290 9.27 -11.81 23.39
CA VAL A 290 9.95 -12.80 22.54
C VAL A 290 11.40 -12.42 22.28
N ALA A 291 11.69 -11.14 22.06
CA ALA A 291 13.06 -10.65 21.87
C ALA A 291 13.94 -10.87 23.12
N LYS A 292 13.40 -10.71 24.33
CA LYS A 292 14.08 -11.06 25.59
C LYS A 292 14.32 -12.57 25.70
N ALA A 293 13.37 -13.40 25.31
CA ALA A 293 13.56 -14.85 25.27
C ALA A 293 14.67 -15.26 24.30
N LEU A 294 14.69 -14.67 23.09
CA LEU A 294 15.75 -14.88 22.10
C LEU A 294 17.11 -14.40 22.62
N THR A 295 17.16 -13.28 23.33
CA THR A 295 18.38 -12.80 24.01
C THR A 295 18.90 -13.84 25.01
N LYS A 296 18.01 -14.42 25.82
CA LYS A 296 18.39 -15.47 26.79
C LYS A 296 18.92 -16.73 26.11
N LEU A 297 18.33 -17.12 24.97
CA LEU A 297 18.70 -18.33 24.23
C LEU A 297 20.00 -18.17 23.44
N THR A 298 20.21 -17.01 22.83
CA THR A 298 21.33 -16.77 21.90
C THR A 298 22.51 -16.03 22.52
N GLY A 299 22.29 -15.33 23.64
CA GLY A 299 23.25 -14.39 24.23
C GLY A 299 23.35 -13.06 23.48
N ASP A 300 22.64 -12.89 22.36
CA ASP A 300 22.68 -11.67 21.57
C ASP A 300 21.78 -10.59 22.17
N LYS A 301 22.40 -9.55 22.72
CA LYS A 301 21.70 -8.43 23.37
C LYS A 301 20.94 -7.52 22.41
N ARG A 302 21.20 -7.61 21.10
CA ARG A 302 20.54 -6.76 20.09
C ARG A 302 19.04 -7.02 20.01
N PHE A 303 18.58 -8.24 20.30
CA PHE A 303 17.14 -8.55 20.33
C PHE A 303 16.41 -7.70 21.38
N GLU A 304 16.86 -7.76 22.64
CA GLU A 304 16.31 -6.97 23.74
C GLU A 304 16.47 -5.45 23.51
N GLN A 305 17.63 -5.02 23.00
CA GLN A 305 17.91 -3.61 22.71
C GLN A 305 16.98 -2.99 21.67
N HIS A 306 16.49 -3.78 20.69
CA HIS A 306 15.57 -3.30 19.66
C HIS A 306 14.29 -2.71 20.25
N TYR A 307 13.82 -3.30 21.34
CA TYR A 307 12.60 -2.91 22.06
C TYR A 307 12.88 -2.10 23.33
N LYS A 308 14.07 -1.49 23.44
CA LYS A 308 14.48 -0.72 24.63
C LYS A 308 13.43 0.28 25.10
N PHE A 309 12.77 0.99 24.19
CA PHE A 309 11.79 2.01 24.57
C PHE A 309 10.46 1.43 25.07
N VAL A 310 10.19 0.14 24.86
CA VAL A 310 9.11 -0.57 25.54
C VAL A 310 9.45 -0.73 27.02
N ASP A 311 10.69 -1.15 27.32
CA ASP A 311 11.17 -1.38 28.69
C ASP A 311 11.33 -0.10 29.49
N ASP A 312 11.67 0.99 28.82
CA ASP A 312 11.77 2.32 29.43
C ASP A 312 10.40 2.99 29.63
N ASP A 313 9.28 2.37 29.21
CA ASP A 313 7.93 2.97 29.17
C ASP A 313 7.90 4.26 28.32
N ARG A 314 8.57 4.21 27.16
CA ARG A 314 8.82 5.34 26.24
C ARG A 314 8.47 5.03 24.78
N VAL A 315 7.40 4.26 24.56
CA VAL A 315 6.90 3.94 23.20
C VAL A 315 6.58 5.20 22.37
N ASP A 316 6.32 6.34 23.03
CA ASP A 316 6.21 7.66 22.39
C ASP A 316 7.41 8.02 21.49
N VAL A 317 8.60 7.49 21.77
CA VAL A 317 9.80 7.70 20.95
C VAL A 317 9.64 7.11 19.55
N TYR A 318 9.08 5.90 19.42
CA TYR A 318 8.84 5.28 18.11
C TYR A 318 7.81 6.08 17.32
N MET A 319 6.73 6.52 17.97
CA MET A 319 5.70 7.35 17.37
C MET A 319 6.27 8.69 16.89
N GLN A 320 7.09 9.35 17.71
CA GLN A 320 7.71 10.63 17.37
C GLN A 320 8.62 10.49 16.15
N ARG A 321 9.41 9.42 16.06
CA ARG A 321 10.26 9.16 14.89
C ARG A 321 9.43 8.97 13.62
N ILE A 322 8.27 8.31 13.70
CA ILE A 322 7.36 8.19 12.56
C ILE A 322 6.81 9.56 12.16
N LEU A 323 6.38 10.41 13.11
CA LEU A 323 5.88 11.75 12.80
C LEU A 323 6.98 12.66 12.23
N ASP A 324 8.18 12.65 12.82
CA ASP A 324 9.31 13.44 12.35
C ASP A 324 9.66 13.09 10.89
N ALA A 325 9.64 11.80 10.54
CA ALA A 325 9.91 11.35 9.17
C ALA A 325 8.68 11.44 8.24
N SER A 326 7.51 11.87 8.72
CA SER A 326 6.30 11.98 7.90
C SER A 326 6.06 13.43 7.49
N GLY A 327 5.96 13.69 6.19
CA GLY A 327 5.83 15.06 5.67
C GLY A 327 4.60 15.81 6.19
N ALA A 328 3.47 15.11 6.35
CA ALA A 328 2.23 15.69 6.86
C ALA A 328 2.26 16.02 8.36
N PHE A 329 3.22 15.47 9.11
CA PHE A 329 3.29 15.57 10.58
C PHE A 329 4.61 16.19 11.08
N ARG A 330 5.47 16.63 10.17
CA ARG A 330 6.74 17.27 10.51
C ARG A 330 6.50 18.47 11.42
N GLY A 331 7.16 18.48 12.58
CA GLY A 331 7.06 19.56 13.57
C GLY A 331 6.05 19.31 14.70
N TYR A 332 5.12 18.37 14.55
CA TYR A 332 4.22 17.96 15.63
C TYR A 332 4.96 17.13 16.68
N LYS A 333 4.57 17.29 17.95
CA LYS A 333 5.13 16.54 19.08
C LYS A 333 4.09 15.61 19.67
N VAL A 334 4.40 14.32 19.72
CA VAL A 334 3.50 13.27 20.26
C VAL A 334 3.07 13.61 21.69
N LYS A 335 4.00 14.09 22.52
CA LYS A 335 3.70 14.49 23.91
C LYS A 335 2.71 15.64 23.99
N GLU A 336 2.89 16.69 23.17
CA GLU A 336 1.98 17.84 23.15
C GLU A 336 0.57 17.49 22.68
N ILE A 337 0.43 16.44 21.86
CA ILE A 337 -0.88 15.96 21.39
C ILE A 337 -1.56 15.08 22.45
N MET A 338 -0.78 14.40 23.31
CA MET A 338 -1.30 13.54 24.37
C MET A 338 -1.71 14.30 25.65
N ASP A 339 -1.13 15.48 25.88
CA ASP A 339 -1.39 16.34 27.05
C ASP A 339 -2.71 17.13 26.92
#